data_AF-A0A3L7TKT3-F1
#
_entry.id   AF-A0A3L7TKT3-F1
#
_cell.length_a   1.000
_cell.length_b   1.000
_cell.length_c   1.000
_cell.angle_alpha   90.00
_cell.angle_beta   90.00
_cell.angle_gamma   90.00
#
_symmetry.space_group_name_H-M   'P 1'
#
loop_
_entity.id
_entity.type
_entity.pdbx_description
1 polymer ?
#
loop_
_entity_poly.entity_id
_entity_poly.type
_entity_poly.pdbx_seq_one_letter_code
_entity_poly.pdbx_strand_id
1 'polypeptide(L)' 'QGPVLDPMAVPAPTVDENLEIPSGRGVMLIKAYMTEVAYLPPGNKLRMVYRKPKAQAQG' A
#
# COMPACT_ATOMS: atom_id res chain seq x y z
N GLN A 1 17.01 -12.87 -6.62
CA GLN A 1 16.03 -11.89 -7.14
C GLN A 1 14.70 -12.23 -6.47
N GLY A 2 14.09 -11.30 -5.75
CA GLY A 2 12.82 -11.57 -5.04
C GLY A 2 11.66 -11.73 -6.04
N PRO A 3 10.58 -12.44 -5.66
CA PRO A 3 9.41 -12.59 -6.51
C PRO A 3 8.83 -11.21 -6.85
N VAL A 4 8.31 -11.10 -8.08
CA VAL A 4 7.52 -9.93 -8.53
C VAL A 4 6.38 -9.75 -7.53
N LEU A 5 6.24 -8.53 -6.99
CA LEU A 5 5.17 -8.22 -6.06
C LEU A 5 3.87 -8.13 -6.86
N ASP A 6 3.11 -9.22 -6.89
CA ASP A 6 1.75 -9.20 -7.42
C ASP A 6 0.82 -8.52 -6.39
N PRO A 7 0.29 -7.31 -6.69
CA PRO A 7 -0.57 -6.58 -5.78
C PRO A 7 -1.93 -7.24 -5.55
N MET A 8 -2.34 -8.10 -6.49
CA MET A 8 -3.60 -8.84 -6.46
C MET A 8 -3.46 -10.16 -5.70
N ALA A 9 -2.23 -10.67 -5.57
CA ALA A 9 -1.92 -11.85 -4.77
C ALA A 9 -1.78 -11.55 -3.27
N VAL A 10 -1.76 -10.28 -2.86
CA VAL A 10 -1.74 -9.91 -1.44
C VAL A 10 -3.18 -9.97 -0.92
N PRO A 11 -3.53 -10.97 -0.08
CA PRO A 11 -4.88 -11.09 0.43
C PRO A 11 -5.19 -9.90 1.36
N ALA A 12 -6.45 -9.48 1.39
CA ALA A 12 -6.88 -8.33 2.18
C ALA A 12 -6.58 -8.58 3.68
N PRO A 13 -5.73 -7.78 4.33
CA PRO A 13 -5.32 -8.03 5.73
C PRO A 13 -6.39 -7.61 6.75
N THR A 14 -7.53 -7.10 6.29
CA THR A 14 -8.64 -6.61 7.12
C THR A 14 -9.79 -7.62 7.25
N VAL A 15 -9.69 -8.80 6.61
CA VAL A 15 -10.63 -9.91 6.81
C VAL A 15 -10.20 -10.76 7.99
N ASP A 16 -11.16 -11.37 8.68
CA ASP A 16 -10.91 -12.07 9.94
C ASP A 16 -9.86 -13.18 9.80
N GLU A 17 -9.83 -13.87 8.65
CA GLU A 17 -8.88 -14.96 8.38
C GLU A 17 -7.43 -14.49 8.22
N ASN A 18 -7.19 -13.19 7.96
CA ASN A 18 -5.85 -12.63 7.76
C ASN A 18 -5.39 -11.74 8.93
N LEU A 19 -6.23 -11.52 9.95
CA LEU A 19 -5.91 -10.69 11.11
C LEU A 19 -4.66 -11.17 11.87
N GLU A 20 -4.52 -12.49 11.99
CA GLU A 20 -3.42 -13.14 12.72
C GLU A 20 -2.11 -13.25 11.91
N ILE A 21 -2.14 -12.97 10.61
CA ILE A 21 -0.94 -13.01 9.76
C ILE A 21 -0.09 -11.76 10.07
N PRO A 22 1.14 -11.94 10.58
CA PRO A 22 1.97 -10.81 11.00
C PRO A 22 2.67 -10.10 9.83
N SER A 23 2.65 -10.71 8.63
CA SER A 23 3.32 -10.23 7.42
C SER A 23 2.32 -9.73 6.36
N GLY A 24 2.81 -9.16 5.25
CA GLY A 24 1.96 -8.81 4.08
C GLY A 24 1.25 -7.45 4.12
N ARG A 25 1.40 -6.67 5.20
CA ARG A 25 0.68 -5.39 5.36
C ARG A 25 1.30 -4.22 4.59
N GLY A 26 2.50 -4.37 4.03
CA GLY A 26 3.21 -3.26 3.37
C GLY A 26 2.42 -2.59 2.25
N VAL A 27 1.78 -3.39 1.37
CA VAL A 27 0.93 -2.85 0.29
C VAL A 27 -0.32 -2.15 0.83
N MET A 28 -0.94 -2.71 1.87
CA MET A 28 -2.08 -2.09 2.53
C MET A 28 -1.70 -0.73 3.13
N LEU A 29 -0.60 -0.66 3.88
CA LEU A 29 -0.11 0.58 4.49
C LEU A 29 0.23 1.62 3.42
N ILE A 30 0.90 1.22 2.34
CA ILE A 30 1.21 2.09 1.21
C ILE A 30 -0.09 2.68 0.61
N LYS A 31 -1.11 1.85 0.37
CA LYS A 31 -2.42 2.29 -0.14
C LYS A 31 -3.18 3.18 0.85
N ALA A 32 -3.02 2.95 2.16
CA ALA A 32 -3.70 3.71 3.19
C ALA A 32 -3.12 5.12 3.40
N TYR A 33 -1.80 5.28 3.27
CA TYR A 33 -1.12 6.56 3.56
C TYR A 33 -0.81 7.42 2.34
N MET A 34 -0.64 6.82 1.16
CA MET A 34 -0.30 7.57 -0.04
C MET A 34 -1.55 8.12 -0.73
N THR A 35 -1.40 9.25 -1.41
CA THR A 35 -2.47 9.83 -2.21
C THR A 35 -2.63 9.10 -3.54
N GLU A 36 -1.52 8.67 -4.15
CA GLU A 36 -1.53 7.84 -5.36
C GLU A 36 -0.46 6.76 -5.26
N VAL A 37 -0.77 5.60 -5.82
CA VAL A 37 0.13 4.44 -5.91
C VAL A 37 -0.01 3.83 -7.31
N ALA A 38 1.11 3.64 -8.00
CA ALA A 38 1.15 3.00 -9.31
C ALA A 38 2.25 1.93 -9.36
N TYR A 39 1.90 0.74 -9.83
CA TYR A 39 2.85 -0.34 -10.09
C TYR A 39 3.47 -0.14 -11.47
N LEU A 40 4.80 -0.19 -11.54
CA LEU A 40 5.54 -0.03 -12.79
C LEU A 40 6.03 -1.40 -13.29
N PRO A 41 5.92 -1.69 -14.60
CA PRO A 41 6.52 -2.88 -15.18
C PRO A 41 8.02 -2.98 -14.88
N PRO A 42 8.56 -4.18 -14.64
CA PRO A 42 7.89 -5.50 -14.69
C PRO A 42 7.25 -5.95 -13.35
N GLY A 43 6.79 -5.04 -12.49
CA GLY A 43 6.05 -5.39 -11.25
C GLY A 43 6.91 -5.46 -9.98
N ASN A 44 8.14 -4.96 -10.03
CA ASN A 44 9.05 -4.84 -8.87
C ASN A 44 9.31 -3.39 -8.46
N LYS A 45 8.58 -2.43 -9.04
CA LYS A 45 8.73 -1.00 -8.79
C LYS A 45 7.37 -0.38 -8.49
N LEU A 46 7.31 0.46 -7.47
CA LEU A 46 6.15 1.30 -7.17
C LEU A 46 6.54 2.77 -7.34
N ARG A 47 5.64 3.55 -7.92
CA ARG A 47 5.63 5.00 -7.80
C ARG A 47 4.56 5.39 -6.80
N MET A 48 4.93 6.21 -5.82
CA MET A 48 4.06 6.68 -4.74
C MET A 48 4.06 8.21 -4.73
N VAL A 49 2.88 8.81 -4.57
CA VAL A 49 2.73 10.26 -4.42
C VAL A 49 1.97 10.53 -3.13
N TYR A 50 2.57 11.34 -2.26
CA TYR A 50 1.93 11.87 -1.06
C TYR A 50 1.66 13.36 -1.23
N ARG A 51 0.40 13.75 -1.11
CA ARG A 51 0.00 15.16 -1.05
C ARG A 51 -0.28 15.50 0.40
N LYS A 52 0.58 16.35 0.99
CA LYS A 52 0.39 16.85 2.35
C LYS A 52 -0.98 17.53 2.43
N PRO A 53 -1.89 17.10 3.33
CA PRO A 53 -3.14 17.81 3.55
C PRO A 53 -2.84 19.27 3.89
N LYS A 54 -3.64 20.20 3.34
CA LYS A 54 -3.56 21.60 3.77
C LYS A 54 -3.85 21.62 5.27
N ALA A 55 -2.98 22.25 6.06
CA ALA A 55 -3.28 22.49 7.46
C ALA A 55 -4.57 23.30 7.50
N GLN A 56 -5.61 22.78 8.17
CA GLN A 56 -6.78 23.58 8.46
C GLN A 56 -6.29 24.70 9.38
N ALA A 57 -6.31 25.94 8.88
CA ALA A 57 -6.18 27.10 9.73
C ALA A 57 -7.35 27.02 10.73
N GLN A 58 -7.03 26.70 11.98
CA GLN A 58 -7.96 26.81 13.09
C GLN A 58 -8.26 28.31 13.21
N GLY A 59 -9.49 28.68 12.85
CA GLY A 59 -10.06 29.99 13.16
C GLY A 59 -10.45 30.07 14.62
#